data_AF-A0A266NFT1-F1
#
_entry.id   AF-A0A266NFT1-F1
#
_cell.length_a   1.000
_cell.length_b   1.000
_cell.length_c   1.000
_cell.angle_alpha   90.00
_cell.angle_beta   90.00
_cell.angle_gamma   90.00
#
_symmetry.space_group_name_H-M   'P 1'
#
loop_
_entity.id
_entity.type
_entity.pdbx_description
1 polymer ?
#
loop_
_entity_poly.entity_id
_entity_poly.type
_entity_poly.pdbx_seq_one_letter_code
_entity_poly.pdbx_strand_id
1 'polypeptide(L)'
;MAADMALPLPGKHTRSMSRAELGDRLFVVGGKLLLLLLLGVAVLMPLLAIFWRGFSAEDGQGGGWVAARELLVSDNFHWLLGNSLKVSLSVAVIVVPLAYLFAYALQRTLIPGKRVWRGLSLLPLMAPSMLPGIALVYLFGNQGMLRSLLSDNIYGFWGIVLGEVIYTFPHALMILLSALSLADARLFDAASSMGAGPFKAFRSITWPGTRQAVFAAFCLVFTLTITDFGVPVVVGGDYQVLALEAYKAVVGQQQFGRGALIGMVLLLPALFSFGVDAWLRRQHGDAMSGRAQVFTPLPGKVRDGCYLAIVLLICAVLLMVFGMAVYSSLVKFWPYNLSLSLGHYQFNDTAGGGWLAYRNSLTMALCTALIGSTVIFTGAYLMEKTKGQKGLTLALRMLSFVPMAVPGLVLGLGYVFFFNLTGNPLHVFYGTMTLLVVCTIAHYLTTAQMTATTALRQLDGEFEAAALSLKAPLYRHYLRVTVPICLPALLDIVRYLFVSAMTTVSAAIFLYSPDTLLAAVAVLNMDDAGNVGGAAAMSTLILFTSAGVSLLLAWASRGVLRRYQAWRQGAPAQ
;
A
#
# COMPACT_ATOMS: atom_id res chain seq x y z
N MET A 1 46.49 29.12 60.33
CA MET A 1 45.87 27.85 60.77
C MET A 1 44.75 27.55 59.79
N ALA A 2 45.09 26.88 58.68
CA ALA A 2 44.14 26.56 57.61
C ALA A 2 43.35 25.31 58.02
N ALA A 3 42.02 25.44 58.12
CA ALA A 3 41.13 24.31 58.33
C ALA A 3 40.57 23.90 56.97
N ASP A 4 40.99 22.73 56.49
CA ASP A 4 40.44 22.03 55.33
C ASP A 4 38.95 21.77 55.53
N MET A 5 38.10 22.53 54.85
CA MET A 5 36.68 22.22 54.73
C MET A 5 36.50 21.32 53.50
N ALA A 6 36.88 20.04 53.65
CA ALA A 6 36.62 19.02 52.65
C ALA A 6 35.10 18.77 52.57
N LEU A 7 34.46 19.23 51.50
CA LEU A 7 33.08 18.89 51.16
C LEU A 7 32.97 17.37 50.97
N PRO A 8 32.06 16.68 51.67
CA PRO A 8 31.85 15.26 51.46
C PRO A 8 31.32 15.04 50.03
N LEU A 9 32.08 14.31 49.21
CA LEU A 9 31.62 13.83 47.91
C LEU A 9 30.33 13.03 48.13
N PRO A 10 29.23 13.31 47.39
CA PRO A 10 28.01 12.53 47.52
C PRO A 10 28.35 11.08 47.13
N GLY A 11 28.29 10.19 48.13
CA GLY A 11 28.44 8.77 47.92
C GLY A 11 27.50 8.33 46.79
N LYS A 12 27.98 7.43 45.93
CA LYS A 12 27.15 6.78 44.90
C LYS A 12 26.00 6.04 45.60
N HIS A 13 24.92 6.76 45.89
CA HIS A 13 23.64 6.14 46.21
C HIS A 13 23.25 5.34 44.98
N THR A 14 23.41 4.02 45.04
CA THR A 14 22.75 3.09 44.15
C THR A 14 21.25 3.35 44.30
N ARG A 15 20.71 4.23 43.44
CA ARG A 15 19.27 4.52 43.38
C ARG A 15 18.56 3.17 43.18
N SER A 16 17.88 2.72 44.22
CA SER A 16 16.85 1.69 44.13
C SER A 16 15.85 2.17 43.07
N MET A 17 15.81 1.48 41.93
CA MET A 17 14.91 1.82 40.85
C MET A 17 13.48 1.66 41.33
N SER A 18 12.67 2.70 41.16
CA SER A 18 11.24 2.60 41.48
C SER A 18 10.56 1.58 40.55
N ARG A 19 9.53 0.87 41.04
CA ARG A 19 8.72 -0.04 40.21
C ARG A 19 8.18 0.64 38.93
N ALA A 20 7.92 1.95 38.99
CA ALA A 20 7.50 2.74 37.84
C ALA A 20 8.63 2.89 36.80
N GLU A 21 9.86 3.17 37.22
CA GLU A 21 11.03 3.30 36.34
C GLU A 21 11.40 1.97 35.67
N LEU A 22 11.22 0.87 36.40
CA LEU A 22 11.47 -0.49 35.90
C LEU A 22 10.42 -0.89 34.85
N GLY A 23 9.15 -0.55 35.08
CA GLY A 23 8.06 -0.71 34.10
C GLY A 23 8.27 0.14 32.84
N ASP A 24 8.74 1.38 32.99
CA ASP A 24 9.05 2.25 31.86
C ASP A 24 10.24 1.75 31.03
N ARG A 25 11.31 1.27 31.69
CA ARG A 25 12.44 0.64 30.97
C ARG A 25 12.02 -0.63 30.25
N LEU A 26 11.22 -1.50 30.87
CA LEU A 26 10.73 -2.72 30.24
C LEU A 26 9.87 -2.39 29.01
N PHE A 27 8.95 -1.43 29.14
CA PHE A 27 8.08 -1.00 28.05
C PHE A 27 8.88 -0.39 26.88
N VAL A 28 9.85 0.49 27.17
CA VAL A 28 10.61 1.16 26.12
C VAL A 28 11.67 0.25 25.49
N VAL A 29 12.56 -0.33 26.30
CA VAL A 29 13.70 -1.11 25.80
C VAL A 29 13.25 -2.49 25.36
N GLY A 30 12.46 -3.17 26.19
CA GLY A 30 11.89 -4.48 25.85
C GLY A 30 10.97 -4.39 24.63
N GLY A 31 10.13 -3.35 24.56
CA GLY A 31 9.28 -3.10 23.39
C GLY A 31 10.08 -2.88 22.10
N LYS A 32 11.13 -2.04 22.14
CA LYS A 32 12.00 -1.83 20.96
C LYS A 32 12.76 -3.07 20.54
N LEU A 33 13.29 -3.86 21.48
CA LEU A 33 13.99 -5.11 21.18
C LEU A 33 13.06 -6.16 20.59
N LEU A 34 11.84 -6.30 21.14
CA LEU A 34 10.82 -7.19 20.60
C LEU A 34 10.44 -6.79 19.18
N LEU A 35 10.22 -5.50 18.93
CA LEU A 35 9.95 -5.00 17.57
C LEU A 35 11.12 -5.25 16.62
N LEU A 36 12.36 -5.08 17.08
CA LEU A 36 13.53 -5.34 16.24
C LEU A 36 13.61 -6.82 15.88
N LEU A 37 13.35 -7.72 16.84
CA LEU A 37 13.29 -9.15 16.60
C LEU A 37 12.18 -9.51 15.59
N LEU A 38 10.97 -8.99 15.80
CA LEU A 38 9.83 -9.23 14.91
C LEU A 38 10.11 -8.74 13.49
N LEU A 39 10.63 -7.53 13.33
CA LEU A 39 10.98 -6.99 12.02
C LEU A 39 12.17 -7.72 11.39
N GLY A 40 13.15 -8.16 12.20
CA GLY A 40 14.28 -8.96 11.74
C GLY A 40 13.80 -10.27 11.13
N VAL A 41 12.91 -10.99 11.82
CA VAL A 41 12.34 -12.26 11.34
C VAL A 41 11.36 -12.05 10.19
N ALA A 42 10.53 -11.02 10.22
CA ALA A 42 9.47 -10.80 9.23
C ALA A 42 9.95 -10.09 7.95
N VAL A 43 11.02 -9.29 8.01
CA VAL A 43 11.48 -8.51 6.85
C VAL A 43 12.88 -8.93 6.44
N LEU A 44 13.84 -8.88 7.36
CA LEU A 44 15.25 -9.07 7.01
C LEU A 44 15.55 -10.53 6.60
N MET A 45 15.09 -11.52 7.38
CA MET A 45 15.37 -12.93 7.12
C MET A 45 14.79 -13.43 5.78
N PRO A 46 13.54 -13.13 5.41
CA PRO A 46 13.00 -13.46 4.07
C PRO A 46 13.84 -12.87 2.94
N LEU A 47 14.28 -11.62 3.05
CA LEU A 47 15.12 -10.99 2.03
C LEU A 47 16.48 -11.68 1.91
N LEU A 48 17.12 -11.98 3.04
CA LEU A 48 18.37 -12.74 3.07
C LEU A 48 18.20 -14.15 2.49
N ALA A 49 17.05 -14.79 2.70
CA ALA A 49 16.75 -16.11 2.14
C ALA A 49 16.64 -16.07 0.61
N ILE A 50 16.17 -14.97 0.01
CA ILE A 50 16.20 -14.79 -1.45
C ILE A 50 17.65 -14.76 -1.94
N PHE A 51 18.50 -13.92 -1.32
CA PHE A 51 19.93 -13.85 -1.64
C PHE A 51 20.60 -15.22 -1.53
N TRP A 52 20.35 -15.92 -0.42
CA TRP A 52 20.88 -17.27 -0.21
C TRP A 52 20.41 -18.25 -1.29
N ARG A 53 19.10 -18.32 -1.56
CA ARG A 53 18.52 -19.30 -2.50
C ARG A 53 18.88 -19.02 -3.96
N GLY A 54 19.05 -17.76 -4.34
CA GLY A 54 19.46 -17.40 -5.69
C GLY A 54 20.90 -17.80 -6.00
N PHE A 55 21.80 -17.77 -5.01
CA PHE A 55 23.21 -18.14 -5.19
C PHE A 55 23.57 -19.55 -4.69
N SER A 56 22.63 -20.29 -4.09
CA SER A 56 22.83 -21.70 -3.75
C SER A 56 22.89 -22.55 -5.02
N ALA A 57 23.95 -23.34 -5.19
CA ALA A 57 24.14 -24.26 -6.30
C ALA A 57 23.50 -25.64 -6.02
N GLU A 58 22.23 -25.66 -5.64
CA GLU A 58 21.47 -26.91 -5.52
C GLU A 58 21.09 -27.42 -6.92
N ASP A 59 21.46 -28.65 -7.24
CA ASP A 59 21.21 -29.27 -8.54
C ASP A 59 19.71 -29.25 -8.89
N GLY A 60 19.40 -28.90 -10.14
CA GLY A 60 18.03 -28.87 -10.66
C GLY A 60 17.17 -27.68 -10.25
N GLN A 61 17.64 -26.78 -9.37
CA GLN A 61 16.84 -25.63 -8.91
C GLN A 61 17.09 -24.32 -9.67
N GLY A 62 18.09 -24.29 -10.56
CA GLY A 62 18.41 -23.12 -11.37
C GLY A 62 18.96 -21.93 -10.55
N GLY A 63 19.66 -22.21 -9.45
CA GLY A 63 20.38 -21.23 -8.64
C GLY A 63 21.89 -21.32 -8.82
N GLY A 64 22.62 -20.35 -8.26
CA GLY A 64 24.09 -20.29 -8.32
C GLY A 64 24.63 -19.28 -9.32
N TRP A 65 25.94 -19.04 -9.26
CA TRP A 65 26.62 -18.04 -10.09
C TRP A 65 26.51 -18.30 -11.60
N VAL A 66 26.52 -19.58 -11.99
CA VAL A 66 26.35 -19.99 -13.39
C VAL A 66 24.94 -19.68 -13.88
N ALA A 67 23.92 -20.09 -13.12
CA ALA A 67 22.52 -19.80 -13.45
C ALA A 67 22.23 -18.30 -13.48
N ALA A 68 22.83 -17.51 -12.58
CA ALA A 68 22.72 -16.05 -12.60
C ALA A 68 23.32 -15.45 -13.88
N ARG A 69 24.48 -15.94 -14.32
CA ARG A 69 25.10 -15.52 -15.59
C ARG A 69 24.25 -15.92 -16.80
N GLU A 70 23.75 -17.15 -16.82
CA GLU A 70 22.90 -17.66 -17.90
C GLU A 70 21.58 -16.87 -17.99
N LEU A 71 20.97 -16.54 -16.85
CA LEU A 71 19.78 -15.70 -16.81
C LEU A 71 20.06 -14.31 -17.40
N LEU A 72 21.16 -13.66 -17.01
CA LEU A 72 21.53 -12.33 -17.48
C LEU A 72 21.93 -12.28 -18.96
N VAL A 73 22.31 -13.40 -19.56
CA VAL A 73 22.66 -13.48 -20.99
C VAL A 73 21.48 -13.98 -21.84
N SER A 74 20.46 -14.55 -21.22
CA SER A 74 19.30 -15.13 -21.90
C SER A 74 18.49 -14.08 -22.67
N ASP A 75 18.28 -14.34 -23.96
CA ASP A 75 17.40 -13.53 -24.82
C ASP A 75 15.96 -13.46 -24.28
N ASN A 76 15.47 -14.57 -23.73
CA ASN A 76 14.14 -14.63 -23.13
C ASN A 76 14.05 -13.70 -21.91
N PHE A 77 15.08 -13.68 -21.06
CA PHE A 77 15.11 -12.79 -19.91
C PHE A 77 15.13 -11.31 -20.33
N HIS A 78 15.94 -10.95 -21.33
CA HIS A 78 15.96 -9.59 -21.86
C HIS A 78 14.62 -9.18 -22.48
N TRP A 79 13.96 -10.11 -23.18
CA TRP A 79 12.62 -9.88 -23.72
C TRP A 79 11.58 -9.65 -22.63
N LEU A 80 11.56 -10.48 -21.58
CA LEU A 80 10.66 -10.32 -20.42
C LEU A 80 10.92 -9.01 -19.67
N LEU A 81 12.19 -8.67 -19.43
CA LEU A 81 12.58 -7.41 -18.79
C LEU A 81 12.16 -6.21 -19.64
N GLY A 82 12.39 -6.27 -20.95
CA GLY A 82 11.95 -5.25 -21.89
C GLY A 82 10.42 -5.09 -21.90
N ASN A 83 9.68 -6.20 -21.85
CA ASN A 83 8.22 -6.19 -21.79
C ASN A 83 7.70 -5.55 -20.51
N SER A 84 8.24 -5.94 -19.35
CA SER A 84 7.94 -5.34 -18.05
C SER A 84 8.20 -3.84 -18.05
N LEU A 85 9.38 -3.41 -18.49
CA LEU A 85 9.75 -1.99 -18.54
C LEU A 85 8.84 -1.19 -19.47
N LYS A 86 8.51 -1.71 -20.66
CA LYS A 86 7.60 -1.07 -21.62
C LYS A 86 6.22 -0.85 -21.00
N VAL A 87 5.67 -1.87 -20.34
CA VAL A 87 4.35 -1.77 -19.68
C VAL A 87 4.42 -0.73 -18.56
N SER A 88 5.36 -0.85 -17.63
CA SER A 88 5.44 0.03 -16.46
C SER A 88 5.68 1.49 -16.81
N LEU A 89 6.53 1.77 -17.81
CA LEU A 89 6.76 3.13 -18.29
C LEU A 89 5.51 3.70 -18.98
N SER A 90 4.83 2.91 -19.80
CA SER A 90 3.61 3.35 -20.50
C SER A 90 2.50 3.67 -19.52
N VAL A 91 2.28 2.80 -18.53
CA VAL A 91 1.31 3.02 -17.46
C VAL A 91 1.65 4.29 -16.67
N ALA A 92 2.89 4.47 -16.24
CA ALA A 92 3.29 5.66 -15.49
C ALA A 92 3.10 6.97 -16.28
N VAL A 93 3.41 6.95 -17.59
CA VAL A 93 3.23 8.11 -18.49
C VAL A 93 1.76 8.43 -18.73
N ILE A 94 0.86 7.44 -18.68
CA ILE A 94 -0.59 7.66 -18.85
C ILE A 94 -1.24 8.07 -17.52
N VAL A 95 -0.96 7.34 -16.44
CA VAL A 95 -1.62 7.52 -15.14
C VAL A 95 -1.29 8.86 -14.51
N VAL A 96 -0.02 9.27 -14.52
CA VAL A 96 0.41 10.48 -13.80
C VAL A 96 -0.26 11.74 -14.35
N PRO A 97 -0.31 11.99 -15.67
CA PRO A 97 -1.05 13.13 -16.22
C PRO A 97 -2.56 13.07 -15.92
N LEU A 98 -3.20 11.90 -16.06
CA LEU A 98 -4.63 11.74 -15.77
C LEU A 98 -4.94 12.02 -14.29
N ALA A 99 -4.14 11.45 -13.39
CA ALA A 99 -4.26 11.67 -11.95
C ALA A 99 -3.96 13.13 -11.58
N TYR A 100 -3.02 13.80 -12.27
CA TYR A 100 -2.74 15.21 -12.07
C TYR A 100 -3.89 16.10 -12.49
N LEU A 101 -4.48 15.86 -13.67
CA LEU A 101 -5.66 16.59 -14.14
C LEU A 101 -6.84 16.41 -13.19
N PHE A 102 -7.07 15.18 -12.72
CA PHE A 102 -8.13 14.88 -11.76
C PHE A 102 -7.89 15.56 -10.39
N ALA A 103 -6.66 15.49 -9.87
CA ALA A 103 -6.26 16.14 -8.63
C ALA A 103 -6.39 17.66 -8.73
N TYR A 104 -5.96 18.23 -9.86
CA TYR A 104 -6.06 19.65 -10.15
C TYR A 104 -7.53 20.08 -10.24
N ALA A 105 -8.40 19.30 -10.89
CA ALA A 105 -9.83 19.56 -10.90
C ALA A 105 -10.38 19.62 -9.47
N LEU A 106 -10.08 18.64 -8.62
CA LEU A 106 -10.58 18.62 -7.25
C LEU A 106 -10.05 19.79 -6.39
N GLN A 107 -8.79 20.18 -6.54
CA GLN A 107 -8.16 21.18 -5.67
C GLN A 107 -8.25 22.62 -6.19
N ARG A 108 -8.30 22.84 -7.52
CA ARG A 108 -8.13 24.16 -8.15
C ARG A 108 -9.34 24.68 -8.90
N THR A 109 -10.45 23.96 -8.88
CA THR A 109 -11.70 24.37 -9.57
C THR A 109 -12.89 24.34 -8.62
N LEU A 110 -14.04 24.87 -9.05
CA LEU A 110 -15.29 24.82 -8.27
C LEU A 110 -16.27 23.76 -8.79
N ILE A 111 -15.77 22.63 -9.28
CA ILE A 111 -16.65 21.55 -9.72
C ILE A 111 -17.56 21.05 -8.58
N PRO A 112 -18.85 20.79 -8.86
CA PRO A 112 -19.78 20.26 -7.87
C PRO A 112 -19.42 18.81 -7.52
N GLY A 113 -19.81 18.36 -6.32
CA GLY A 113 -19.72 16.94 -5.97
C GLY A 113 -18.31 16.38 -5.73
N LYS A 114 -17.29 17.21 -5.47
CA LYS A 114 -15.88 16.79 -5.26
C LYS A 114 -15.68 15.55 -4.39
N ARG A 115 -16.48 15.40 -3.32
CA ARG A 115 -16.42 14.24 -2.42
C ARG A 115 -16.84 12.94 -3.10
N VAL A 116 -17.84 12.99 -3.99
CA VAL A 116 -18.31 11.84 -4.78
C VAL A 116 -17.24 11.43 -5.77
N TRP A 117 -16.72 12.36 -6.56
CA TRP A 117 -15.65 12.10 -7.53
C TRP A 117 -14.40 11.52 -6.87
N ARG A 118 -13.97 12.09 -5.73
CA ARG A 118 -12.89 11.54 -4.93
C ARG A 118 -13.21 10.13 -4.44
N GLY A 119 -14.43 9.87 -3.95
CA GLY A 119 -14.83 8.53 -3.53
C GLY A 119 -14.77 7.50 -4.66
N LEU A 120 -15.33 7.83 -5.82
CA LEU A 120 -15.33 6.98 -7.02
C LEU A 120 -13.91 6.69 -7.52
N SER A 121 -13.03 7.69 -7.50
CA SER A 121 -11.63 7.50 -7.91
C SER A 121 -10.83 6.55 -7.02
N LEU A 122 -11.30 6.27 -5.81
CA LEU A 122 -10.64 5.37 -4.85
C LEU A 122 -11.18 3.93 -4.90
N LEU A 123 -12.20 3.65 -5.74
CA LEU A 123 -12.74 2.29 -5.92
C LEU A 123 -11.66 1.24 -6.26
N PRO A 124 -10.65 1.51 -7.11
CA PRO A 124 -9.64 0.49 -7.44
C PRO A 124 -8.80 0.05 -6.24
N LEU A 125 -8.67 0.86 -5.19
CA LEU A 125 -7.96 0.45 -3.96
C LEU A 125 -8.70 -0.65 -3.19
N MET A 126 -9.99 -0.83 -3.46
CA MET A 126 -10.86 -1.75 -2.72
C MET A 126 -11.03 -3.10 -3.42
N ALA A 127 -10.52 -3.23 -4.65
CA ALA A 127 -10.61 -4.43 -5.45
C ALA A 127 -9.23 -5.11 -5.58
N PRO A 128 -9.17 -6.44 -5.78
CA PRO A 128 -7.93 -7.10 -6.18
C PRO A 128 -7.49 -6.59 -7.57
N SER A 129 -6.18 -6.55 -7.84
CA SER A 129 -5.64 -6.04 -9.11
C SER A 129 -6.14 -6.83 -10.33
N MET A 130 -6.55 -8.08 -10.15
CA MET A 130 -7.15 -8.92 -11.19
C MET A 130 -8.52 -8.41 -11.67
N LEU A 131 -9.30 -7.73 -10.81
CA LEU A 131 -10.68 -7.35 -11.13
C LEU A 131 -10.79 -6.42 -12.35
N PRO A 132 -9.98 -5.34 -12.48
CA PRO A 132 -9.91 -4.56 -13.71
C PRO A 132 -9.59 -5.41 -14.95
N GLY A 133 -8.67 -6.39 -14.85
CA GLY A 133 -8.34 -7.29 -15.94
C GLY A 133 -9.53 -8.14 -16.39
N ILE A 134 -10.22 -8.77 -15.43
CA ILE A 134 -11.43 -9.58 -15.69
C ILE A 134 -12.52 -8.71 -16.35
N ALA A 135 -12.76 -7.52 -15.83
CA ALA A 135 -13.73 -6.59 -16.40
C ALA A 135 -13.38 -6.17 -17.83
N LEU A 136 -12.10 -5.92 -18.12
CA LEU A 136 -11.64 -5.62 -19.48
C LEU A 136 -11.82 -6.79 -20.43
N VAL A 137 -11.64 -8.03 -19.97
CA VAL A 137 -11.93 -9.23 -20.78
C VAL A 137 -13.41 -9.30 -21.14
N TYR A 138 -14.32 -9.02 -20.20
CA TYR A 138 -15.76 -8.99 -20.52
C TYR A 138 -16.19 -7.78 -21.38
N LEU A 139 -15.50 -6.65 -21.28
CA LEU A 139 -15.76 -5.50 -22.17
C LEU A 139 -15.21 -5.75 -23.57
N PHE A 140 -13.97 -6.19 -23.69
CA PHE A 140 -13.18 -6.06 -24.92
C PHE A 140 -12.54 -7.36 -25.42
N GLY A 141 -12.68 -8.45 -24.66
CA GLY A 141 -12.19 -9.77 -25.06
C GLY A 141 -12.88 -10.31 -26.31
N ASN A 142 -12.48 -11.49 -26.76
CA ASN A 142 -12.97 -12.10 -28.01
C ASN A 142 -14.51 -12.17 -28.11
N GLN A 143 -15.19 -12.33 -26.97
CA GLN A 143 -16.65 -12.34 -26.86
C GLN A 143 -17.16 -11.17 -26.00
N GLY A 144 -16.40 -10.08 -25.92
CA GLY A 144 -16.70 -8.93 -25.08
C GLY A 144 -17.82 -8.05 -25.63
N MET A 145 -18.55 -7.37 -24.75
CA MET A 145 -19.71 -6.54 -25.10
C MET A 145 -19.37 -5.40 -26.08
N LEU A 146 -18.15 -4.86 -25.98
CA LEU A 146 -17.61 -3.76 -26.76
C LEU A 146 -16.47 -4.23 -27.69
N ARG A 147 -16.40 -5.53 -28.02
CA ARG A 147 -15.35 -6.09 -28.91
C ARG A 147 -15.28 -5.37 -30.26
N SER A 148 -16.42 -4.88 -30.77
CA SER A 148 -16.51 -4.17 -32.06
C SER A 148 -15.81 -2.80 -32.07
N LEU A 149 -15.51 -2.23 -30.90
CA LEU A 149 -14.81 -0.94 -30.79
C LEU A 149 -13.29 -1.05 -30.95
N LEU A 150 -12.74 -2.27 -30.88
CA LEU A 150 -11.32 -2.53 -31.05
C LEU A 150 -11.06 -3.25 -32.38
N SER A 151 -10.02 -2.86 -33.10
CA SER A 151 -9.53 -3.63 -34.25
C SER A 151 -8.88 -4.93 -33.76
N ASP A 152 -7.95 -4.80 -32.82
CA ASP A 152 -7.17 -5.89 -32.25
C ASP A 152 -7.80 -6.45 -30.97
N ASN A 153 -7.25 -7.57 -30.50
CA ASN A 153 -7.70 -8.19 -29.27
C ASN A 153 -7.19 -7.41 -28.04
N ILE A 154 -7.95 -7.41 -26.94
CA ILE A 154 -7.54 -6.74 -25.69
C ILE A 154 -6.34 -7.43 -25.03
N TYR A 155 -6.18 -8.74 -25.24
CA TYR A 155 -5.11 -9.51 -24.60
C TYR A 155 -3.75 -9.08 -25.14
N GLY A 156 -2.77 -8.98 -24.24
CA GLY A 156 -1.42 -8.53 -24.55
C GLY A 156 -1.10 -7.18 -23.93
N PHE A 157 -0.16 -6.47 -24.55
CA PHE A 157 0.40 -5.22 -24.02
C PHE A 157 -0.67 -4.19 -23.61
N TRP A 158 -1.63 -3.89 -24.49
CA TRP A 158 -2.63 -2.84 -24.23
C TRP A 158 -3.65 -3.23 -23.17
N GLY A 159 -4.03 -4.51 -23.08
CA GLY A 159 -4.87 -5.01 -21.99
C GLY A 159 -4.21 -4.83 -20.63
N ILE A 160 -2.92 -5.19 -20.54
CA ILE A 160 -2.14 -5.00 -19.32
C ILE A 160 -2.07 -3.51 -18.97
N VAL A 161 -1.70 -2.66 -19.94
CA VAL A 161 -1.59 -1.21 -19.71
C VAL A 161 -2.92 -0.61 -19.23
N LEU A 162 -4.05 -0.97 -19.84
CA LEU A 162 -5.36 -0.44 -19.44
C LEU A 162 -5.78 -0.92 -18.05
N GLY A 163 -5.57 -2.20 -17.72
CA GLY A 163 -5.89 -2.73 -16.39
C GLY A 163 -5.03 -2.09 -15.30
N GLU A 164 -3.73 -1.94 -15.58
CA GLU A 164 -2.76 -1.30 -14.69
C GLU A 164 -3.02 0.20 -14.51
N VAL A 165 -3.47 0.90 -15.56
CA VAL A 165 -3.88 2.31 -15.47
C VAL A 165 -5.01 2.46 -14.45
N ILE A 166 -6.02 1.58 -14.50
CA ILE A 166 -7.16 1.60 -13.58
C ILE A 166 -6.72 1.25 -12.15
N TYR A 167 -5.91 0.20 -12.02
CA TYR A 167 -5.39 -0.27 -10.73
C TYR A 167 -4.54 0.79 -10.02
N THR A 168 -3.58 1.39 -10.72
CA THR A 168 -2.59 2.30 -10.11
C THR A 168 -3.06 3.77 -10.02
N PHE A 169 -4.11 4.16 -10.74
CA PHE A 169 -4.68 5.51 -10.72
C PHE A 169 -4.88 6.13 -9.33
N PRO A 170 -5.59 5.48 -8.37
CA PRO A 170 -5.83 6.06 -7.06
C PRO A 170 -4.56 6.31 -6.25
N HIS A 171 -3.51 5.51 -6.46
CA HIS A 171 -2.25 5.67 -5.74
C HIS A 171 -1.53 6.95 -6.18
N ALA A 172 -1.44 7.21 -7.48
CA ALA A 172 -0.91 8.47 -8.01
C ALA A 172 -1.78 9.66 -7.58
N LEU A 173 -3.10 9.52 -7.66
CA LEU A 173 -4.04 10.57 -7.31
C LEU A 173 -3.87 11.03 -5.86
N MET A 174 -3.67 10.11 -4.91
CA MET A 174 -3.50 10.45 -3.49
C MET A 174 -2.24 11.28 -3.22
N ILE A 175 -1.12 10.96 -3.88
CA ILE A 175 0.12 11.75 -3.79
C ILE A 175 -0.11 13.16 -4.33
N LEU A 176 -0.73 13.26 -5.51
CA LEU A 176 -0.94 14.53 -6.19
C LEU A 176 -1.98 15.43 -5.49
N LEU A 177 -3.04 14.84 -4.92
CA LEU A 177 -4.01 15.56 -4.09
C LEU A 177 -3.36 16.15 -2.85
N SER A 178 -2.49 15.40 -2.19
CA SER A 178 -1.75 15.89 -1.02
C SER A 178 -0.85 17.05 -1.39
N ALA A 179 -0.05 16.91 -2.45
CA ALA A 179 0.86 17.96 -2.90
C ALA A 179 0.14 19.24 -3.34
N LEU A 180 -0.97 19.11 -4.07
CA LEU A 180 -1.77 20.27 -4.51
C LEU A 180 -2.50 20.97 -3.35
N SER A 181 -2.80 20.26 -2.27
CA SER A 181 -3.46 20.82 -1.09
C SER A 181 -2.55 21.68 -0.21
N LEU A 182 -1.22 21.53 -0.35
CA LEU A 182 -0.21 22.21 0.47
C LEU A 182 0.21 23.59 -0.07
N ALA A 183 -0.39 24.06 -1.16
CA ALA A 183 0.01 25.31 -1.78
C ALA A 183 -0.56 26.53 -1.04
N ASP A 184 0.29 27.50 -0.73
CA ASP A 184 -0.09 28.75 -0.08
C ASP A 184 -0.88 29.66 -1.04
N ALA A 185 -2.10 30.02 -0.64
CA ALA A 185 -2.98 30.94 -1.37
C ALA A 185 -2.30 32.27 -1.69
N ARG A 186 -1.44 32.76 -0.79
CA ARG A 186 -0.77 34.08 -0.91
C ARG A 186 0.07 34.23 -2.16
N LEU A 187 0.67 33.13 -2.63
CA LEU A 187 1.44 33.13 -3.88
C LEU A 187 0.55 33.40 -5.08
N PHE A 188 -0.68 32.89 -5.07
CA PHE A 188 -1.65 33.10 -6.14
C PHE A 188 -2.25 34.51 -6.09
N ASP A 189 -2.52 35.04 -4.90
CA ASP A 189 -2.99 36.41 -4.73
C ASP A 189 -1.93 37.40 -5.24
N ALA A 190 -0.67 37.24 -4.83
CA ALA A 190 0.44 38.06 -5.31
C ALA A 190 0.64 37.97 -6.83
N ALA A 191 0.55 36.77 -7.39
CA ALA A 191 0.62 36.58 -8.84
C ALA A 191 -0.52 37.28 -9.57
N SER A 192 -1.75 37.20 -9.04
CA SER A 192 -2.91 37.88 -9.61
C SER A 192 -2.79 39.41 -9.55
N SER A 193 -2.27 39.96 -8.44
CA SER A 193 -2.01 41.40 -8.30
C SER A 193 -0.93 41.91 -9.26
N MET A 194 0.03 41.06 -9.65
CA MET A 194 1.03 41.35 -10.69
C MET A 194 0.52 41.10 -12.13
N GLY A 195 -0.77 40.80 -12.32
CA GLY A 195 -1.36 40.55 -13.64
C GLY A 195 -0.96 39.20 -14.26
N ALA A 196 -0.48 38.24 -13.47
CA ALA A 196 -0.14 36.92 -13.98
C ALA A 196 -1.42 36.13 -14.29
N GLY A 197 -1.60 35.76 -15.56
CA GLY A 197 -2.69 34.88 -15.99
C GLY A 197 -2.57 33.44 -15.44
N PRO A 198 -3.63 32.62 -15.58
CA PRO A 198 -3.71 31.29 -14.97
C PRO A 198 -2.61 30.33 -15.44
N PHE A 199 -2.22 30.38 -16.71
CA PHE A 199 -1.13 29.56 -17.24
C PHE A 199 0.24 29.98 -16.66
N LYS A 200 0.46 31.29 -16.49
CA LYS A 200 1.68 31.81 -15.88
C LYS A 200 1.76 31.37 -14.41
N ALA A 201 0.68 31.53 -13.65
CA ALA A 201 0.57 31.04 -12.27
C ALA A 201 0.79 29.52 -12.16
N PHE A 202 0.23 28.73 -13.09
CA PHE A 202 0.50 27.30 -13.16
C PHE A 202 1.99 27.00 -13.35
N ARG A 203 2.63 27.61 -14.35
CA ARG A 203 4.04 27.35 -14.68
C ARG A 203 5.01 27.87 -13.63
N SER A 204 4.71 28.99 -12.96
CA SER A 204 5.63 29.63 -12.00
C SER A 204 5.42 29.22 -10.55
N ILE A 205 4.20 28.80 -10.18
CA ILE A 205 3.86 28.46 -8.78
C ILE A 205 3.49 26.97 -8.67
N THR A 206 2.44 26.55 -9.38
CA THR A 206 1.88 25.20 -9.19
C THR A 206 2.83 24.10 -9.66
N TRP A 207 3.36 24.17 -10.88
CA TRP A 207 4.25 23.15 -11.43
C TRP A 207 5.54 23.02 -10.63
N PRO A 208 6.29 24.10 -10.31
CA PRO A 208 7.49 24.00 -9.48
C PRO A 208 7.20 23.46 -8.08
N GLY A 209 6.04 23.80 -7.50
CA GLY A 209 5.60 23.29 -6.19
C GLY A 209 5.17 21.82 -6.20
N THR A 210 4.74 21.28 -7.35
CA THR A 210 4.20 19.91 -7.45
C THR A 210 5.09 18.93 -8.22
N ARG A 211 6.12 19.40 -8.94
CA ARG A 211 6.98 18.56 -9.80
C ARG A 211 7.60 17.35 -9.09
N GLN A 212 7.94 17.48 -7.82
CA GLN A 212 8.49 16.37 -7.02
C GLN A 212 7.43 15.35 -6.67
N ALA A 213 6.22 15.78 -6.34
CA ALA A 213 5.11 14.89 -6.10
C ALA A 213 4.69 14.16 -7.39
N VAL A 214 4.80 14.83 -8.54
CA VAL A 214 4.61 14.21 -9.87
C VAL A 214 5.65 13.11 -10.09
N PHE A 215 6.92 13.39 -9.81
CA PHE A 215 7.97 12.38 -9.94
C PHE A 215 7.83 11.24 -8.91
N ALA A 216 7.45 11.53 -7.68
CA ALA A 216 7.16 10.53 -6.65
C ALA A 216 5.98 9.63 -7.06
N ALA A 217 4.92 10.21 -7.63
CA ALA A 217 3.79 9.47 -8.16
C ALA A 217 4.21 8.59 -9.36
N PHE A 218 5.06 9.09 -10.25
CA PHE A 218 5.63 8.32 -11.36
C PHE A 218 6.42 7.11 -10.85
N CYS A 219 7.32 7.32 -9.90
CA CYS A 219 8.13 6.27 -9.27
C CYS A 219 7.23 5.21 -8.62
N LEU A 220 6.21 5.63 -7.88
CA LEU A 220 5.28 4.71 -7.22
C LEU A 220 4.49 3.88 -8.25
N VAL A 221 3.91 4.52 -9.27
CA VAL A 221 3.14 3.80 -10.32
C VAL A 221 4.03 2.82 -11.06
N PHE A 222 5.24 3.24 -11.44
CA PHE A 222 6.21 2.37 -12.09
C PHE A 222 6.53 1.14 -11.24
N THR A 223 6.78 1.32 -9.94
CA THR A 223 7.07 0.20 -9.01
C THR A 223 5.87 -0.72 -8.84
N LEU A 224 4.66 -0.19 -8.70
CA LEU A 224 3.45 -1.02 -8.59
C LEU A 224 3.25 -1.87 -9.84
N THR A 225 3.36 -1.28 -11.03
CA THR A 225 3.11 -1.98 -12.29
C THR A 225 4.20 -2.96 -12.68
N ILE A 226 5.49 -2.67 -12.43
CA ILE A 226 6.57 -3.61 -12.80
C ILE A 226 6.56 -4.88 -11.95
N THR A 227 5.89 -4.82 -10.81
CA THR A 227 5.83 -5.90 -9.82
C THR A 227 4.45 -6.52 -9.69
N ASP A 228 3.44 -5.97 -10.35
CA ASP A 228 2.11 -6.53 -10.34
C ASP A 228 2.07 -7.84 -11.13
N PHE A 229 1.31 -8.76 -10.57
CA PHE A 229 1.08 -10.08 -11.11
C PHE A 229 -0.39 -10.25 -11.54
N GLY A 230 -1.32 -9.55 -10.88
CA GLY A 230 -2.74 -9.80 -11.01
C GLY A 230 -3.36 -9.31 -12.31
N VAL A 231 -3.02 -8.11 -12.81
CA VAL A 231 -3.49 -7.68 -14.13
C VAL A 231 -2.85 -8.53 -15.23
N PRO A 232 -1.51 -8.70 -15.27
CA PRO A 232 -0.86 -9.43 -16.36
C PRO A 232 -1.30 -10.89 -16.50
N VAL A 233 -1.61 -11.59 -15.40
CA VAL A 233 -2.03 -13.00 -15.48
C VAL A 233 -3.39 -13.17 -16.16
N VAL A 234 -4.31 -12.21 -16.01
CA VAL A 234 -5.67 -12.31 -16.58
C VAL A 234 -5.73 -11.85 -18.03
N VAL A 235 -5.13 -10.69 -18.34
CA VAL A 235 -5.28 -10.03 -19.64
C VAL A 235 -3.99 -10.03 -20.47
N GLY A 236 -2.92 -10.65 -19.98
CA GLY A 236 -1.64 -10.67 -20.68
C GLY A 236 -1.62 -11.55 -21.94
N GLY A 237 -2.42 -12.61 -21.99
CA GLY A 237 -2.36 -13.58 -23.10
C GLY A 237 -0.93 -14.10 -23.30
N ASP A 238 -0.40 -13.96 -24.52
CA ASP A 238 0.99 -14.36 -24.84
C ASP A 238 2.05 -13.34 -24.41
N TYR A 239 1.64 -12.15 -23.97
CA TYR A 239 2.57 -11.11 -23.54
C TYR A 239 3.02 -11.35 -22.09
N GLN A 240 4.22 -11.90 -21.94
CA GLN A 240 4.76 -12.25 -20.63
C GLN A 240 5.61 -11.12 -20.04
N VAL A 241 5.52 -10.97 -18.72
CA VAL A 241 6.26 -10.02 -17.89
C VAL A 241 7.02 -10.76 -16.79
N LEU A 242 8.07 -10.14 -16.24
CA LEU A 242 8.95 -10.74 -15.22
C LEU A 242 8.21 -11.26 -13.98
N ALA A 243 7.18 -10.53 -13.50
CA ALA A 243 6.39 -10.94 -12.35
C ALA A 243 5.67 -12.28 -12.58
N LEU A 244 5.12 -12.49 -13.79
CA LEU A 244 4.47 -13.74 -14.18
C LEU A 244 5.47 -14.89 -14.33
N GLU A 245 6.66 -14.60 -14.87
CA GLU A 245 7.74 -15.60 -14.98
C GLU A 245 8.25 -16.04 -13.61
N ALA A 246 8.38 -15.12 -12.65
CA ALA A 246 8.77 -15.46 -11.28
C ALA A 246 7.78 -16.45 -10.63
N TYR A 247 6.48 -16.22 -10.85
CA TYR A 247 5.44 -17.14 -10.40
C TYR A 247 5.55 -18.50 -11.09
N LYS A 248 5.66 -18.54 -12.43
CA LYS A 248 5.79 -19.78 -13.21
C LYS A 248 7.02 -20.59 -12.82
N ALA A 249 8.15 -19.95 -12.59
CA ALA A 249 9.39 -20.61 -12.18
C ALA A 249 9.22 -21.34 -10.83
N VAL A 250 8.51 -20.73 -9.87
CA VAL A 250 8.39 -21.27 -8.51
C VAL A 250 7.22 -22.25 -8.38
N VAL A 251 6.03 -21.87 -8.83
CA VAL A 251 4.82 -22.68 -8.66
C VAL A 251 4.70 -23.73 -9.76
N GLY A 252 4.99 -23.34 -11.01
CA GLY A 252 4.86 -24.24 -12.16
C GLY A 252 6.03 -25.21 -12.32
N GLN A 253 7.27 -24.71 -12.17
CA GLN A 253 8.49 -25.48 -12.46
C GLN A 253 9.26 -25.93 -11.21
N GLN A 254 8.86 -25.48 -10.01
CA GLN A 254 9.57 -25.75 -8.75
C GLN A 254 11.06 -25.35 -8.76
N GLN A 255 11.44 -24.43 -9.64
CA GLN A 255 12.79 -23.88 -9.76
C GLN A 255 12.95 -22.69 -8.82
N PHE A 256 13.10 -22.99 -7.52
CA PHE A 256 13.18 -21.96 -6.48
C PHE A 256 14.41 -21.04 -6.64
N GLY A 257 15.55 -21.55 -7.13
CA GLY A 257 16.75 -20.76 -7.41
C GLY A 257 16.51 -19.74 -8.52
N ARG A 258 15.91 -20.17 -9.64
CA ARG A 258 15.52 -19.28 -10.74
C ARG A 258 14.51 -18.22 -10.29
N GLY A 259 13.51 -18.63 -9.51
CA GLY A 259 12.54 -17.71 -8.90
C GLY A 259 13.20 -16.65 -8.01
N ALA A 260 14.18 -17.05 -7.20
CA ALA A 260 14.95 -16.13 -6.36
C ALA A 260 15.75 -15.11 -7.17
N LEU A 261 16.42 -15.55 -8.26
CA LEU A 261 17.15 -14.65 -9.15
C LEU A 261 16.23 -13.63 -9.83
N ILE A 262 15.07 -14.06 -10.35
CA ILE A 262 14.08 -13.15 -10.92
C ILE A 262 13.53 -12.19 -9.85
N GLY A 263 13.30 -12.67 -8.62
CA GLY A 263 12.91 -11.84 -7.49
C GLY A 263 13.94 -10.76 -7.15
N MET A 264 15.24 -11.08 -7.20
CA MET A 264 16.31 -10.08 -7.04
C MET A 264 16.31 -9.05 -8.16
N VAL A 265 16.08 -9.46 -9.40
CA VAL A 265 15.97 -8.53 -10.54
C VAL A 265 14.80 -7.58 -10.32
N LEU A 266 13.64 -8.08 -9.87
CA LEU A 266 12.46 -7.26 -9.57
C LEU A 266 12.70 -6.28 -8.39
N LEU A 267 13.61 -6.59 -7.47
CA LEU A 267 14.02 -5.64 -6.42
C LEU A 267 14.76 -4.43 -6.97
N LEU A 268 15.57 -4.57 -8.03
CA LEU A 268 16.44 -3.48 -8.51
C LEU A 268 15.64 -2.25 -8.96
N PRO A 269 14.62 -2.35 -9.83
CA PRO A 269 13.80 -1.19 -10.22
C PRO A 269 13.03 -0.59 -9.04
N ALA A 270 12.54 -1.43 -8.11
CA ALA A 270 11.81 -0.98 -6.93
C ALA A 270 12.71 -0.20 -5.95
N LEU A 271 13.91 -0.72 -5.66
CA LEU A 271 14.93 -0.06 -4.84
C LEU A 271 15.43 1.23 -5.49
N PHE A 272 15.63 1.23 -6.81
CA PHE A 272 16.02 2.43 -7.55
C PHE A 272 14.94 3.51 -7.45
N SER A 273 13.70 3.18 -7.80
CA SER A 273 12.54 4.08 -7.72
C SER A 273 12.36 4.66 -6.31
N PHE A 274 12.43 3.80 -5.28
CA PHE A 274 12.38 4.21 -3.88
C PHE A 274 13.56 5.11 -3.48
N GLY A 275 14.78 4.77 -3.90
CA GLY A 275 15.98 5.54 -3.61
C GLY A 275 15.90 6.96 -4.17
N VAL A 276 15.39 7.11 -5.39
CA VAL A 276 15.20 8.44 -6.01
C VAL A 276 14.09 9.22 -5.30
N ASP A 277 12.95 8.59 -4.98
CA ASP A 277 11.88 9.23 -4.19
C ASP A 277 12.38 9.70 -2.82
N ALA A 278 13.11 8.85 -2.11
CA ALA A 278 13.68 9.17 -0.80
C ALA A 278 14.72 10.32 -0.87
N TRP A 279 15.55 10.35 -1.92
CA TRP A 279 16.52 11.41 -2.14
C TRP A 279 15.84 12.76 -2.42
N LEU A 280 14.80 12.77 -3.26
CA LEU A 280 14.03 13.99 -3.58
C LEU A 280 13.33 14.56 -2.34
N ARG A 281 12.72 13.70 -1.52
CA ARG A 281 12.05 14.10 -0.26
C ARG A 281 13.01 14.78 0.70
N ARG A 282 14.27 14.31 0.78
CA ARG A 282 15.29 14.91 1.67
C ARG A 282 15.65 16.34 1.27
N GLN A 283 15.66 16.65 -0.02
CA GLN A 283 16.08 17.98 -0.49
C GLN A 283 15.07 19.09 -0.17
N HIS A 284 13.78 18.75 0.02
CA HIS A 284 12.71 19.72 0.18
C HIS A 284 11.88 19.51 1.46
N GLY A 285 12.41 18.68 2.37
CA GLY A 285 11.86 18.42 3.70
C GLY A 285 12.00 19.63 4.61
N ASP A 286 11.24 20.70 4.31
CA ASP A 286 10.82 21.75 5.25
C ASP A 286 9.94 22.85 4.62
N ALA A 287 9.51 22.71 3.35
CA ALA A 287 8.53 23.65 2.77
C ALA A 287 7.10 23.52 3.34
N MET A 288 6.90 22.72 4.39
CA MET A 288 5.66 22.70 5.17
C MET A 288 5.66 23.83 6.20
N SER A 289 5.55 25.06 5.72
CA SER A 289 5.17 26.16 6.61
C SER A 289 3.75 25.91 7.10
N GLY A 290 3.57 25.71 8.41
CA GLY A 290 2.26 25.64 9.07
C GLY A 290 1.42 26.93 8.96
N ARG A 291 1.87 27.91 8.16
CA ARG A 291 1.18 29.17 7.87
C ARG A 291 0.58 29.25 6.45
N ALA A 292 0.64 28.18 5.65
CA ALA A 292 0.04 28.17 4.32
C ALA A 292 -1.49 28.38 4.41
N GLN A 293 -2.01 29.40 3.73
CA GLN A 293 -3.46 29.60 3.62
C GLN A 293 -4.04 28.67 2.55
N VAL A 294 -5.20 28.07 2.84
CA VAL A 294 -5.90 27.19 1.90
C VAL A 294 -6.31 28.02 0.68
N PHE A 295 -5.81 27.64 -0.50
CA PHE A 295 -6.18 28.29 -1.75
C PHE A 295 -7.67 28.09 -2.08
N THR A 296 -8.39 29.20 -2.28
CA THR A 296 -9.77 29.22 -2.74
C THR A 296 -9.84 29.63 -4.22
N PRO A 297 -10.30 28.75 -5.12
CA PRO A 297 -10.35 29.09 -6.54
C PRO A 297 -11.46 30.10 -6.84
N LEU A 298 -11.15 31.10 -7.67
CA LEU A 298 -12.14 32.02 -8.25
C LEU A 298 -13.10 31.27 -9.19
N PRO A 299 -14.40 31.65 -9.25
CA PRO A 299 -15.38 30.99 -10.11
C PRO A 299 -15.08 31.20 -11.59
N GLY A 300 -15.16 30.12 -12.39
CA GLY A 300 -14.93 30.19 -13.83
C GLY A 300 -15.70 29.13 -14.58
N LYS A 301 -16.89 29.48 -15.11
CA LYS A 301 -17.85 28.52 -15.69
C LYS A 301 -17.24 27.61 -16.77
N VAL A 302 -16.45 28.17 -17.70
CA VAL A 302 -15.83 27.39 -18.79
C VAL A 302 -14.76 26.45 -18.24
N ARG A 303 -13.86 26.95 -17.41
CA ARG A 303 -12.81 26.16 -16.75
C ARG A 303 -13.43 25.01 -15.96
N ASP A 304 -14.37 25.34 -15.08
CA ASP A 304 -15.01 24.37 -14.18
C ASP A 304 -15.81 23.33 -15.00
N GLY A 305 -16.47 23.74 -16.09
CA GLY A 305 -17.14 22.84 -17.03
C GLY A 305 -16.18 21.86 -17.73
N CYS A 306 -15.05 22.34 -18.25
CA CYS A 306 -14.05 21.48 -18.90
C CYS A 306 -13.44 20.47 -17.91
N TYR A 307 -13.04 20.91 -16.71
CA TYR A 307 -12.50 20.00 -15.70
C TYR A 307 -13.57 19.02 -15.17
N LEU A 308 -14.83 19.44 -15.09
CA LEU A 308 -15.93 18.54 -14.76
C LEU A 308 -16.09 17.46 -15.84
N ALA A 309 -16.00 17.81 -17.13
CA ALA A 309 -16.07 16.84 -18.22
C ALA A 309 -14.94 15.81 -18.15
N ILE A 310 -13.70 16.24 -17.85
CA ILE A 310 -12.56 15.33 -17.66
C ILE A 310 -12.80 14.39 -16.48
N VAL A 311 -13.21 14.94 -15.32
CA VAL A 311 -13.51 14.13 -14.12
C VAL A 311 -14.65 13.14 -14.39
N LEU A 312 -15.69 13.58 -15.09
CA LEU A 312 -16.83 12.76 -15.47
C LEU A 312 -16.38 11.63 -16.39
N LEU A 313 -15.56 11.91 -17.40
CA LEU A 313 -15.03 10.89 -18.31
C LEU A 313 -14.22 9.83 -17.56
N ILE A 314 -13.29 10.24 -16.70
CA ILE A 314 -12.48 9.30 -15.90
C ILE A 314 -13.36 8.47 -14.98
N CYS A 315 -14.29 9.10 -14.25
CA CYS A 315 -15.22 8.38 -13.38
C CYS A 315 -16.17 7.47 -14.17
N ALA A 316 -16.59 7.85 -15.37
CA ALA A 316 -17.42 7.01 -16.24
C ALA A 316 -16.67 5.76 -16.70
N VAL A 317 -15.38 5.87 -17.07
CA VAL A 317 -14.54 4.71 -17.39
C VAL A 317 -14.37 3.79 -16.18
N LEU A 318 -14.07 4.35 -15.00
CA LEU A 318 -13.97 3.55 -13.77
C LEU A 318 -15.30 2.82 -13.48
N LEU A 319 -16.42 3.55 -13.50
CA LEU A 319 -17.74 2.98 -13.26
C LEU A 319 -18.13 1.94 -14.32
N MET A 320 -17.73 2.13 -15.58
CA MET A 320 -17.96 1.15 -16.64
C MET A 320 -17.20 -0.14 -16.35
N VAL A 321 -15.93 -0.06 -15.96
CA VAL A 321 -15.10 -1.25 -15.69
C VAL A 321 -15.58 -1.98 -14.43
N PHE A 322 -15.73 -1.29 -13.29
CA PHE A 322 -16.24 -1.93 -12.08
C PHE A 322 -17.71 -2.36 -12.22
N GLY A 323 -18.52 -1.59 -12.93
CA GLY A 323 -19.90 -1.94 -13.25
C GLY A 323 -20.00 -3.18 -14.14
N MET A 324 -19.11 -3.32 -15.13
CA MET A 324 -19.02 -4.53 -15.95
C MET A 324 -18.60 -5.74 -15.11
N ALA A 325 -17.63 -5.57 -14.20
CA ALA A 325 -17.25 -6.62 -13.26
C ALA A 325 -18.45 -7.12 -12.43
N VAL A 326 -19.23 -6.19 -11.86
CA VAL A 326 -20.45 -6.52 -11.09
C VAL A 326 -21.54 -7.12 -11.99
N TYR A 327 -21.69 -6.64 -13.22
CA TYR A 327 -22.67 -7.19 -14.16
C TYR A 327 -22.28 -8.62 -14.58
N SER A 328 -21.00 -8.85 -14.89
CA SER A 328 -20.48 -10.16 -15.30
C SER A 328 -20.62 -11.22 -14.21
N SER A 329 -20.54 -10.83 -12.93
CA SER A 329 -20.76 -11.76 -11.82
C SER A 329 -22.22 -12.18 -11.64
N LEU A 330 -23.16 -11.48 -12.29
CA LEU A 330 -24.59 -11.78 -12.24
C LEU A 330 -25.09 -12.51 -13.50
N VAL A 331 -24.34 -12.49 -14.59
CA VAL A 331 -24.74 -13.15 -15.85
C VAL A 331 -24.61 -14.67 -15.70
N LYS A 332 -25.64 -15.45 -16.05
CA LYS A 332 -25.60 -16.92 -15.90
C LYS A 332 -24.54 -17.62 -16.75
N PHE A 333 -24.44 -17.27 -18.02
CA PHE A 333 -23.52 -17.94 -18.94
C PHE A 333 -23.13 -17.01 -20.09
N TRP A 334 -21.90 -16.50 -20.05
CA TRP A 334 -21.42 -15.56 -21.05
C TRP A 334 -20.93 -16.27 -22.32
N PRO A 335 -21.17 -15.74 -23.54
CA PRO A 335 -22.08 -14.64 -23.91
C PRO A 335 -23.53 -15.10 -24.21
N TYR A 336 -23.82 -16.40 -24.08
CA TYR A 336 -25.03 -17.02 -24.65
C TYR A 336 -26.31 -16.83 -23.83
N ASN A 337 -26.22 -16.67 -22.52
CA ASN A 337 -27.35 -16.45 -21.61
C ASN A 337 -27.05 -15.32 -20.63
N LEU A 338 -27.47 -14.11 -21.01
CA LEU A 338 -27.28 -12.87 -20.25
C LEU A 338 -28.33 -12.66 -19.14
N SER A 339 -29.16 -13.67 -18.82
CA SER A 339 -30.10 -13.55 -17.70
C SER A 339 -29.37 -13.42 -16.37
N LEU A 340 -29.93 -12.59 -15.49
CA LEU A 340 -29.33 -12.30 -14.19
C LEU A 340 -29.61 -13.44 -13.21
N SER A 341 -28.59 -13.81 -12.44
CA SER A 341 -28.63 -14.84 -11.42
C SER A 341 -27.52 -14.65 -10.40
N LEU A 342 -27.74 -15.18 -9.19
CA LEU A 342 -26.70 -15.28 -8.16
C LEU A 342 -25.97 -16.62 -8.21
N GLY A 343 -26.09 -17.38 -9.31
CA GLY A 343 -25.46 -18.70 -9.47
C GLY A 343 -23.95 -18.68 -9.26
N HIS A 344 -23.24 -17.66 -9.75
CA HIS A 344 -21.79 -17.52 -9.55
C HIS A 344 -21.38 -17.21 -8.09
N TYR A 345 -22.33 -16.88 -7.21
CA TYR A 345 -22.09 -16.72 -5.76
C TYR A 345 -22.29 -18.02 -4.97
N GLN A 346 -22.68 -19.11 -5.64
CA GLN A 346 -22.79 -20.43 -5.03
C GLN A 346 -21.42 -21.11 -5.01
N PHE A 347 -20.56 -20.61 -4.12
CA PHE A 347 -19.16 -21.05 -3.99
C PHE A 347 -18.97 -22.49 -3.45
N ASN A 348 -20.04 -23.25 -3.21
CA ASN A 348 -19.96 -24.62 -2.71
C ASN A 348 -19.52 -25.60 -3.80
N ASP A 349 -19.96 -25.38 -5.04
CA ASP A 349 -19.77 -26.32 -6.16
C ASP A 349 -18.63 -25.89 -7.11
N THR A 350 -17.81 -24.94 -6.68
CA THR A 350 -16.84 -24.26 -7.53
C THR A 350 -15.40 -24.69 -7.23
N ALA A 351 -14.64 -25.04 -8.27
CA ALA A 351 -13.19 -25.18 -8.17
C ALA A 351 -12.58 -23.81 -7.76
N GLY A 352 -11.81 -23.77 -6.67
CA GLY A 352 -11.21 -22.52 -6.15
C GLY A 352 -11.37 -22.27 -4.64
N GLY A 353 -11.81 -23.25 -3.84
CA GLY A 353 -11.82 -23.18 -2.36
C GLY A 353 -12.96 -22.38 -1.72
N GLY A 354 -13.95 -21.99 -2.52
CA GLY A 354 -15.30 -21.69 -2.07
C GLY A 354 -15.45 -20.59 -1.00
N TRP A 355 -16.46 -20.73 -0.13
CA TRP A 355 -16.69 -19.83 1.02
C TRP A 355 -15.57 -19.86 2.07
N LEU A 356 -14.77 -20.95 2.10
CA LEU A 356 -13.60 -21.06 2.98
C LEU A 356 -12.58 -19.98 2.62
N ALA A 357 -12.29 -19.78 1.33
CA ALA A 357 -11.35 -18.76 0.88
C ALA A 357 -11.78 -17.34 1.30
N TYR A 358 -13.09 -17.06 1.21
CA TYR A 358 -13.66 -15.79 1.65
C TYR A 358 -13.53 -15.57 3.16
N ARG A 359 -13.89 -16.59 3.96
CA ARG A 359 -13.77 -16.53 5.43
C ARG A 359 -12.33 -16.38 5.89
N ASN A 360 -11.40 -17.05 5.21
CA ASN A 360 -9.97 -16.94 5.47
C ASN A 360 -9.45 -15.54 5.20
N SER A 361 -9.83 -14.91 4.08
CA SER A 361 -9.46 -13.51 3.81
C SER A 361 -10.04 -12.54 4.82
N LEU A 362 -11.30 -12.71 5.22
CA LEU A 362 -11.90 -11.91 6.29
C LEU A 362 -11.12 -12.07 7.61
N THR A 363 -10.78 -13.30 7.97
CA THR A 363 -10.03 -13.61 9.20
C THR A 363 -8.64 -12.98 9.15
N MET A 364 -7.91 -13.18 8.04
CA MET A 364 -6.61 -12.59 7.81
C MET A 364 -6.65 -11.06 7.86
N ALA A 365 -7.64 -10.45 7.21
CA ALA A 365 -7.78 -9.00 7.16
C ALA A 365 -8.14 -8.40 8.53
N LEU A 366 -9.00 -9.05 9.30
CA LEU A 366 -9.31 -8.64 10.68
C LEU A 366 -8.08 -8.76 11.58
N CYS A 367 -7.39 -9.91 11.54
CA CYS A 367 -6.17 -10.11 12.33
C CYS A 367 -5.07 -9.12 11.94
N THR A 368 -4.82 -8.92 10.64
CA THR A 368 -3.83 -7.95 10.13
C THR A 368 -4.19 -6.53 10.55
N ALA A 369 -5.46 -6.15 10.43
CA ALA A 369 -5.90 -4.80 10.78
C ALA A 369 -5.74 -4.54 12.28
N LEU A 370 -6.17 -5.45 13.15
CA LEU A 370 -6.15 -5.25 14.61
C LEU A 370 -4.75 -5.44 15.23
N ILE A 371 -4.08 -6.55 14.89
CA ILE A 371 -2.74 -6.86 15.42
C ILE A 371 -1.73 -5.91 14.78
N GLY A 372 -1.79 -5.74 13.45
CA GLY A 372 -0.92 -4.83 12.72
C GLY A 372 -1.07 -3.39 13.18
N SER A 373 -2.29 -2.85 13.31
CA SER A 373 -2.44 -1.46 13.80
C SER A 373 -1.84 -1.28 15.19
N THR A 374 -2.01 -2.27 16.08
CA THR A 374 -1.50 -2.21 17.45
C THR A 374 0.03 -2.25 17.47
N VAL A 375 0.65 -3.21 16.77
CA VAL A 375 2.12 -3.35 16.69
C VAL A 375 2.75 -2.13 16.03
N ILE A 376 2.19 -1.66 14.92
CA ILE A 376 2.73 -0.54 14.13
C ILE A 376 2.58 0.79 14.88
N PHE A 377 1.42 1.05 15.47
CA PHE A 377 1.19 2.29 16.23
C PHE A 377 2.05 2.33 17.50
N THR A 378 2.16 1.20 18.21
CA THR A 378 3.06 1.09 19.38
C THR A 378 4.52 1.28 18.97
N GLY A 379 4.95 0.68 17.85
CA GLY A 379 6.30 0.85 17.32
C GLY A 379 6.61 2.29 16.93
N ALA A 380 5.69 2.97 16.25
CA ALA A 380 5.82 4.38 15.93
C ALA A 380 5.90 5.26 17.19
N TYR A 381 5.08 4.98 18.21
CA TYR A 381 5.16 5.68 19.50
C TYR A 381 6.51 5.48 20.17
N LEU A 382 7.00 4.25 20.25
CA LEU A 382 8.29 3.93 20.84
C LEU A 382 9.45 4.60 20.09
N MET A 383 9.35 4.76 18.77
CA MET A 383 10.40 5.39 17.97
C MET A 383 10.40 6.92 18.05
N GLU A 384 9.23 7.56 18.11
CA GLU A 384 9.10 9.02 18.05
C GLU A 384 9.05 9.70 19.42
N LYS A 385 8.38 9.09 20.41
CA LYS A 385 8.09 9.73 21.70
C LYS A 385 9.05 9.32 22.82
N THR A 386 9.85 8.26 22.64
CA THR A 386 10.80 7.82 23.68
C THR A 386 12.22 8.33 23.41
N LYS A 387 12.85 8.93 24.42
CA LYS A 387 14.23 9.43 24.35
C LYS A 387 15.21 8.32 24.74
N GLY A 388 16.34 8.21 24.02
CA GLY A 388 17.42 7.25 24.29
C GLY A 388 17.57 6.13 23.25
N GLN A 389 18.73 5.46 23.24
CA GLN A 389 19.08 4.34 22.33
C GLN A 389 19.00 4.71 20.84
N LYS A 390 19.71 5.77 20.45
CA LYS A 390 19.73 6.29 19.07
C LYS A 390 20.01 5.20 18.03
N GLY A 391 20.93 4.27 18.32
CA GLY A 391 21.25 3.14 17.44
C GLY A 391 20.07 2.18 17.22
N LEU A 392 19.37 1.79 18.29
CA LEU A 392 18.22 0.88 18.19
C LEU A 392 17.04 1.53 17.46
N THR A 393 16.74 2.80 17.78
CA THR A 393 15.72 3.56 17.06
C THR A 393 16.07 3.73 15.58
N LEU A 394 17.34 3.96 15.25
CA LEU A 394 17.81 4.04 13.86
C LEU A 394 17.63 2.72 13.13
N ALA A 395 18.03 1.60 13.73
CA ALA A 395 17.88 0.27 13.15
C ALA A 395 16.40 -0.07 12.87
N LEU A 396 15.51 0.16 13.86
CA LEU A 396 14.06 0.01 13.70
C LEU A 396 13.54 0.89 12.56
N ARG A 397 13.98 2.15 12.50
CA ARG A 397 13.56 3.07 11.44
C ARG A 397 13.97 2.55 10.07
N MET A 398 15.23 2.19 9.88
CA MET A 398 15.69 1.63 8.61
C MET A 398 14.87 0.40 8.22
N LEU A 399 14.69 -0.54 9.13
CA LEU A 399 14.01 -1.80 8.84
C LEU A 399 12.50 -1.63 8.58
N SER A 400 11.84 -0.69 9.26
CA SER A 400 10.44 -0.36 9.01
C SER A 400 10.16 0.28 7.65
N PHE A 401 11.17 0.87 7.00
CA PHE A 401 11.04 1.45 5.66
C PHE A 401 11.42 0.48 4.54
N VAL A 402 12.08 -0.64 4.84
CA VAL A 402 12.47 -1.65 3.84
C VAL A 402 11.26 -2.22 3.09
N PRO A 403 10.12 -2.59 3.74
CA PRO A 403 8.99 -3.19 3.01
C PRO A 403 8.39 -2.31 1.93
N MET A 404 8.49 -0.99 2.03
CA MET A 404 8.02 -0.08 0.98
C MET A 404 8.81 -0.20 -0.32
N ALA A 405 10.07 -0.62 -0.25
CA ALA A 405 10.93 -0.81 -1.41
C ALA A 405 10.92 -2.25 -1.92
N VAL A 406 10.37 -3.18 -1.14
CA VAL A 406 10.31 -4.61 -1.46
C VAL A 406 8.93 -4.92 -2.04
N PRO A 407 8.86 -5.40 -3.29
CA PRO A 407 7.59 -5.78 -3.88
C PRO A 407 6.95 -6.98 -3.17
N GLY A 408 5.62 -7.01 -3.12
CA GLY A 408 4.89 -8.10 -2.47
C GLY A 408 5.22 -9.49 -3.01
N LEU A 409 5.40 -9.62 -4.32
CA LEU A 409 5.78 -10.88 -4.96
C LEU A 409 7.14 -11.36 -4.45
N VAL A 410 8.12 -10.46 -4.40
CA VAL A 410 9.46 -10.76 -3.88
C VAL A 410 9.41 -11.11 -2.40
N LEU A 411 8.65 -10.35 -1.60
CA LEU A 411 8.48 -10.65 -0.18
C LEU A 411 7.89 -12.05 0.02
N GLY A 412 6.86 -12.43 -0.74
CA GLY A 412 6.25 -13.77 -0.71
C GLY A 412 7.25 -14.88 -1.04
N LEU A 413 8.08 -14.69 -2.08
CA LEU A 413 9.16 -15.62 -2.42
C LEU A 413 10.15 -15.79 -1.26
N GLY A 414 10.59 -14.69 -0.65
CA GLY A 414 11.49 -14.74 0.50
C GLY A 414 10.89 -15.46 1.70
N TYR A 415 9.59 -15.28 1.95
CA TYR A 415 8.89 -16.00 3.01
C TYR A 415 8.86 -17.50 2.74
N VAL A 416 8.55 -17.94 1.52
CA VAL A 416 8.63 -19.36 1.17
C VAL A 416 10.04 -19.89 1.37
N PHE A 417 11.06 -19.20 0.86
CA PHE A 417 12.44 -19.67 0.97
C PHE A 417 12.95 -19.73 2.40
N PHE A 418 12.46 -18.87 3.31
CA PHE A 418 12.89 -18.88 4.70
C PHE A 418 12.09 -19.88 5.55
N PHE A 419 10.76 -19.84 5.48
CA PHE A 419 9.89 -20.65 6.34
C PHE A 419 9.72 -22.08 5.86
N ASN A 420 9.94 -22.39 4.58
CA ASN A 420 9.89 -23.77 4.08
C ASN A 420 11.18 -24.58 4.35
N LEU A 421 12.21 -23.97 4.93
CA LEU A 421 13.45 -24.69 5.28
C LEU A 421 13.20 -25.66 6.44
N THR A 422 13.49 -26.94 6.22
CA THR A 422 13.27 -28.02 7.21
C THR A 422 14.06 -27.83 8.51
N GLY A 423 15.22 -27.18 8.47
CA GLY A 423 16.02 -26.85 9.65
C GLY A 423 15.57 -25.60 10.41
N ASN A 424 14.55 -24.88 9.92
CA ASN A 424 14.07 -23.66 10.57
C ASN A 424 13.03 -24.00 11.65
N PRO A 425 13.24 -23.63 12.93
CA PRO A 425 12.23 -23.86 13.98
C PRO A 425 10.91 -23.14 13.72
N LEU A 426 10.91 -22.09 12.88
CA LEU A 426 9.71 -21.36 12.49
C LEU A 426 8.94 -22.04 11.35
N HIS A 427 9.42 -23.16 10.82
CA HIS A 427 8.72 -23.95 9.79
C HIS A 427 7.32 -24.38 10.22
N VAL A 428 7.08 -24.52 11.54
CA VAL A 428 5.77 -24.86 12.11
C VAL A 428 4.67 -23.86 11.72
N PHE A 429 5.03 -22.63 11.36
CA PHE A 429 4.06 -21.63 10.90
C PHE A 429 3.80 -21.69 9.39
N TYR A 430 4.57 -22.46 8.62
CA TYR A 430 4.39 -22.58 7.18
C TYR A 430 3.01 -23.16 6.84
N GLY A 431 2.32 -22.54 5.88
CA GLY A 431 0.94 -22.91 5.51
C GLY A 431 -0.13 -22.55 6.56
N THR A 432 0.21 -21.81 7.62
CA THR A 432 -0.76 -21.37 8.64
C THR A 432 -1.25 -19.95 8.39
N MET A 433 -2.46 -19.64 8.90
CA MET A 433 -3.01 -18.28 8.87
C MET A 433 -2.12 -17.25 9.55
N THR A 434 -1.39 -17.65 10.59
CA THR A 434 -0.46 -16.79 11.33
C THR A 434 0.65 -16.25 10.42
N LEU A 435 1.22 -17.10 9.57
CA LEU A 435 2.27 -16.68 8.65
C LEU A 435 1.75 -15.68 7.60
N LEU A 436 0.55 -15.93 7.07
CA LEU A 436 -0.12 -15.01 6.14
C LEU A 436 -0.37 -13.64 6.78
N VAL A 437 -0.84 -13.60 8.03
CA VAL A 437 -1.03 -12.35 8.79
C VAL A 437 0.30 -11.64 9.00
N VAL A 438 1.36 -12.34 9.44
CA VAL A 438 2.68 -11.74 9.66
C VAL A 438 3.28 -11.20 8.36
N CYS A 439 3.19 -11.95 7.26
CA CYS A 439 3.63 -11.50 5.93
C CYS A 439 2.87 -10.25 5.48
N THR A 440 1.56 -10.22 5.69
CA THR A 440 0.71 -9.09 5.28
C THR A 440 1.00 -7.84 6.11
N ILE A 441 1.19 -7.98 7.44
CA ILE A 441 1.62 -6.88 8.31
C ILE A 441 2.98 -6.34 7.85
N ALA A 442 3.94 -7.23 7.56
CA ALA A 442 5.28 -6.84 7.10
C ALA A 442 5.22 -6.08 5.78
N HIS A 443 4.47 -6.57 4.80
CA HIS A 443 4.33 -5.95 3.48
C HIS A 443 3.78 -4.53 3.55
N TYR A 444 2.72 -4.32 4.33
CA TYR A 444 2.03 -3.02 4.40
C TYR A 444 2.48 -2.14 5.58
N LEU A 445 3.54 -2.54 6.29
CA LEU A 445 4.08 -1.88 7.48
C LEU A 445 4.35 -0.39 7.27
N THR A 446 5.10 -0.06 6.22
CA THR A 446 5.70 1.27 6.09
C THR A 446 4.66 2.37 5.94
N THR A 447 3.62 2.16 5.13
CA THR A 447 2.54 3.14 4.92
C THR A 447 1.75 3.41 6.21
N ALA A 448 1.44 2.34 6.95
CA ALA A 448 0.79 2.44 8.25
C ALA A 448 1.69 3.17 9.27
N GLN A 449 2.99 2.89 9.26
CA GLN A 449 3.96 3.53 10.15
C GLN A 449 4.16 5.02 9.84
N MET A 450 4.16 5.43 8.57
CA MET A 450 4.19 6.84 8.20
C MET A 450 2.94 7.59 8.70
N THR A 451 1.77 6.96 8.57
CA THR A 451 0.50 7.52 9.09
C THR A 451 0.57 7.69 10.61
N ALA A 452 1.04 6.68 11.34
CA ALA A 452 1.21 6.75 12.79
C ALA A 452 2.23 7.83 13.20
N THR A 453 3.40 7.84 12.56
CA THR A 453 4.49 8.78 12.83
C THR A 453 4.05 10.23 12.60
N THR A 454 3.31 10.49 11.53
CA THR A 454 2.80 11.83 11.20
C THR A 454 1.82 12.31 12.27
N ALA A 455 0.89 11.45 12.70
CA ALA A 455 -0.07 11.78 13.76
C ALA A 455 0.62 12.03 15.11
N LEU A 456 1.63 11.22 15.46
CA LEU A 456 2.37 11.34 16.71
C LEU A 456 3.24 12.61 16.75
N ARG A 457 3.83 13.01 15.62
CA ARG A 457 4.64 14.24 15.52
C ARG A 457 3.81 15.52 15.65
N GLN A 458 2.52 15.46 15.31
CA GLN A 458 1.61 16.60 15.51
C GLN A 458 1.21 16.81 16.97
N LEU A 459 1.46 15.83 17.86
CA LEU A 459 1.21 15.99 19.29
C LEU A 459 2.35 16.76 19.95
N ASP A 460 2.00 17.84 20.65
CA ASP A 460 2.94 18.62 21.45
C ASP A 460 3.66 17.72 22.48
N GLY A 461 4.94 18.01 22.75
CA GLY A 461 5.75 17.30 23.73
C GLY A 461 5.37 17.61 25.18
N GLU A 462 4.56 18.64 25.42
CA GLU A 462 4.12 19.05 26.76
C GLU A 462 3.27 17.98 27.46
N PHE A 463 2.50 17.19 26.72
CA PHE A 463 1.70 16.10 27.29
C PHE A 463 2.56 15.06 28.01
N GLU A 464 3.69 14.68 27.39
CA GLU A 464 4.63 13.74 28.01
C GLU A 464 5.35 14.36 29.23
N ALA A 465 5.71 15.65 29.17
CA ALA A 465 6.36 16.35 30.29
C ALA A 465 5.43 16.50 31.52
N ALA A 466 4.15 16.77 31.28
CA ALA A 466 3.13 16.81 32.34
C ALA A 466 2.92 15.43 32.99
N ALA A 467 2.86 14.37 32.18
CA ALA A 467 2.71 13.01 32.68
C ALA A 467 3.92 12.54 33.52
N LEU A 468 5.14 12.88 33.08
CA LEU A 468 6.37 12.60 33.82
C LEU A 468 6.42 13.35 35.17
N SER A 469 5.90 14.57 35.23
CA SER A 469 5.79 15.34 36.48
C SER A 469 4.87 14.67 37.51
N LEU A 470 3.80 14.02 37.04
CA LEU A 470 2.88 13.23 37.87
C LEU A 470 3.44 11.86 38.29
N LYS A 471 4.67 11.51 37.88
CA LYS A 471 5.30 10.18 38.08
C LYS A 471 4.40 9.02 37.61
N ALA A 472 3.53 9.28 36.64
CA ALA A 472 2.69 8.26 36.04
C ALA A 472 3.52 7.43 35.05
N PRO A 473 3.37 6.09 35.01
CA PRO A 473 4.15 5.26 34.11
C PRO A 473 3.77 5.53 32.64
N LEU A 474 4.74 5.44 31.74
CA LEU A 474 4.61 5.80 30.33
C LEU A 474 3.57 4.97 29.58
N TYR A 475 3.40 3.68 29.93
CA TYR A 475 2.37 2.83 29.30
C TYR A 475 0.95 3.33 29.60
N ARG A 476 0.73 3.92 30.78
CA ARG A 476 -0.59 4.45 31.18
C ARG A 476 -0.87 5.78 30.47
N HIS A 477 0.16 6.61 30.28
CA HIS A 477 0.07 7.80 29.43
C HIS A 477 -0.24 7.42 27.98
N TYR A 478 0.49 6.46 27.42
CA TYR A 478 0.26 5.93 26.08
C TYR A 478 -1.20 5.49 25.87
N LEU A 479 -1.73 4.62 26.74
CA LEU A 479 -3.08 4.07 26.59
C LEU A 479 -4.21 5.08 26.86
N ARG A 480 -4.02 6.00 27.82
CA ARG A 480 -5.10 6.92 28.25
C ARG A 480 -5.08 8.29 27.58
N VAL A 481 -3.94 8.71 27.04
CA VAL A 481 -3.77 10.05 26.47
C VAL A 481 -3.44 9.95 24.99
N THR A 482 -2.32 9.31 24.64
CA THR A 482 -1.84 9.29 23.24
C THR A 482 -2.79 8.52 22.32
N VAL A 483 -3.19 7.30 22.68
CA VAL A 483 -4.06 6.45 21.85
C VAL A 483 -5.42 7.11 21.57
N PRO A 484 -6.17 7.65 22.55
CA PRO A 484 -7.43 8.33 22.29
C PRO A 484 -7.30 9.57 21.40
N ILE A 485 -6.25 10.37 21.55
CA ILE A 485 -6.04 11.57 20.73
C ILE A 485 -5.72 11.18 19.28
N CYS A 486 -4.91 10.14 19.08
CA CYS A 486 -4.54 9.61 17.77
C CYS A 486 -5.54 8.60 17.18
N LEU A 487 -6.69 8.37 17.83
CA LEU A 487 -7.68 7.38 17.40
C LEU A 487 -8.14 7.53 15.94
N PRO A 488 -8.32 8.75 15.36
CA PRO A 488 -8.63 8.90 13.94
C PRO A 488 -7.54 8.33 13.02
N ALA A 489 -6.27 8.58 13.34
CA ALA A 489 -5.14 8.04 12.58
C ALA A 489 -5.03 6.51 12.75
N LEU A 490 -5.33 5.99 13.95
CA LEU A 490 -5.38 4.55 14.20
C LEU A 490 -6.49 3.88 13.38
N LEU A 491 -7.68 4.48 13.29
CA LEU A 491 -8.77 3.99 12.44
C LEU A 491 -8.42 4.01 10.95
N ASP A 492 -7.67 5.01 10.50
CA ASP A 492 -7.14 5.05 9.12
C ASP A 492 -6.13 3.94 8.86
N ILE A 493 -5.26 3.63 9.83
CA ILE A 493 -4.32 2.50 9.75
C ILE A 493 -5.09 1.16 9.70
N VAL A 494 -6.08 0.98 10.57
CA VAL A 494 -6.95 -0.21 10.58
C VAL A 494 -7.64 -0.38 9.23
N ARG A 495 -8.23 0.69 8.69
CA ARG A 495 -8.89 0.68 7.37
C ARG A 495 -7.91 0.31 6.26
N TYR A 496 -6.74 0.93 6.24
CA TYR A 496 -5.72 0.67 5.23
C TYR A 496 -5.24 -0.78 5.26
N LEU A 497 -4.89 -1.31 6.44
CA LEU A 497 -4.43 -2.69 6.60
C LEU A 497 -5.53 -3.69 6.24
N PHE A 498 -6.78 -3.45 6.65
CA PHE A 498 -7.89 -4.33 6.31
C PHE A 498 -8.09 -4.43 4.79
N VAL A 499 -8.18 -3.29 4.10
CA VAL A 499 -8.42 -3.26 2.64
C VAL A 499 -7.23 -3.87 1.89
N SER A 500 -6.00 -3.55 2.30
CA SER A 500 -4.80 -4.10 1.67
C SER A 500 -4.69 -5.62 1.89
N ALA A 501 -5.09 -6.11 3.06
CA ALA A 501 -5.13 -7.55 3.36
C ALA A 501 -6.23 -8.29 2.57
N MET A 502 -7.41 -7.69 2.38
CA MET A 502 -8.49 -8.30 1.61
C MET A 502 -8.17 -8.45 0.11
N THR A 503 -7.34 -7.56 -0.43
CA THR A 503 -7.04 -7.46 -1.87
C THR A 503 -5.69 -8.06 -2.26
N THR A 504 -4.89 -8.53 -1.29
CA THR A 504 -3.52 -9.01 -1.53
C THR A 504 -3.48 -10.36 -2.22
N VAL A 505 -2.76 -10.45 -3.34
CA VAL A 505 -2.47 -11.71 -4.05
C VAL A 505 -0.97 -12.02 -4.03
N SER A 506 -0.14 -11.04 -4.40
CA SER A 506 1.26 -11.27 -4.81
C SER A 506 2.13 -11.97 -3.78
N ALA A 507 2.05 -11.62 -2.49
CA ALA A 507 2.81 -12.31 -1.45
C ALA A 507 2.16 -13.63 -1.03
N ALA A 508 0.82 -13.65 -0.98
CA ALA A 508 0.05 -14.73 -0.39
C ALA A 508 -0.04 -15.97 -1.30
N ILE A 509 0.07 -15.78 -2.62
CA ILE A 509 0.00 -16.85 -3.61
C ILE A 509 1.07 -17.95 -3.41
N PHE A 510 2.18 -17.62 -2.76
CA PHE A 510 3.24 -18.58 -2.47
C PHE A 510 3.10 -19.26 -1.09
N LEU A 511 2.26 -18.73 -0.20
CA LEU A 511 2.27 -19.07 1.23
C LEU A 511 1.04 -19.85 1.71
N TYR A 512 0.00 -19.91 0.90
CA TYR A 512 -1.24 -20.57 1.30
C TYR A 512 -1.13 -22.10 1.28
N SER A 513 -1.94 -22.73 2.11
CA SER A 513 -2.22 -24.17 2.13
C SER A 513 -3.68 -24.42 1.77
N PRO A 514 -4.12 -25.67 1.55
CA PRO A 514 -5.52 -25.99 1.24
C PRO A 514 -6.52 -25.38 2.24
N ASP A 515 -6.16 -25.34 3.52
CA ASP A 515 -7.02 -24.82 4.60
C ASP A 515 -6.94 -23.29 4.76
N THR A 516 -5.91 -22.65 4.20
CA THR A 516 -5.64 -21.21 4.37
C THR A 516 -5.73 -20.41 3.07
N LEU A 517 -6.31 -21.00 2.00
CA LEU A 517 -6.55 -20.32 0.74
C LEU A 517 -7.28 -19.00 0.96
N LEU A 518 -6.87 -17.94 0.25
CA LEU A 518 -7.45 -16.61 0.36
C LEU A 518 -8.34 -16.30 -0.85
N ALA A 519 -9.36 -15.47 -0.66
CA ALA A 519 -10.29 -15.00 -1.66
C ALA A 519 -9.61 -14.44 -2.91
N ALA A 520 -8.62 -13.58 -2.75
CA ALA A 520 -7.93 -12.97 -3.88
C ALA A 520 -7.08 -13.98 -4.69
N VAL A 521 -6.60 -15.05 -4.04
CA VAL A 521 -5.92 -16.17 -4.72
C VAL A 521 -6.93 -17.14 -5.34
N ALA A 522 -8.08 -17.34 -4.69
CA ALA A 522 -9.19 -18.12 -5.23
C ALA A 522 -9.73 -17.53 -6.54
N VAL A 523 -9.74 -16.20 -6.67
CA VAL A 523 -10.07 -15.51 -7.94
C VAL A 523 -9.19 -16.02 -9.08
N LEU A 524 -7.88 -16.10 -8.86
CA LEU A 524 -6.95 -16.66 -9.85
C LEU A 524 -7.26 -18.12 -10.16
N ASN A 525 -7.40 -18.96 -9.13
CA ASN A 525 -7.65 -20.38 -9.34
C ASN A 525 -8.98 -20.64 -10.09
N MET A 526 -10.00 -19.79 -9.88
CA MET A 526 -11.26 -19.83 -10.61
C MET A 526 -11.09 -19.40 -12.07
N ASP A 527 -10.30 -18.36 -12.32
CA ASP A 527 -9.99 -17.86 -13.67
C ASP A 527 -9.19 -18.91 -14.47
N ASP A 528 -8.15 -19.48 -13.86
CA ASP A 528 -7.33 -20.57 -14.43
C ASP A 528 -8.16 -21.83 -14.72
N ALA A 529 -9.18 -22.11 -13.91
CA ALA A 529 -10.14 -23.21 -14.14
C ALA A 529 -11.19 -22.89 -15.23
N GLY A 530 -11.11 -21.72 -15.87
CA GLY A 530 -12.07 -21.25 -16.87
C GLY A 530 -13.39 -20.72 -16.30
N ASN A 531 -13.52 -20.63 -14.97
CA ASN A 531 -14.69 -20.06 -14.31
C ASN A 531 -14.52 -18.56 -14.02
N VAL A 532 -14.43 -17.80 -15.11
CA VAL A 532 -14.27 -16.34 -15.08
C VAL A 532 -15.46 -15.65 -14.39
N GLY A 533 -16.68 -16.21 -14.49
CA GLY A 533 -17.87 -15.70 -13.80
C GLY A 533 -17.78 -15.81 -12.28
N GLY A 534 -17.29 -16.94 -11.77
CA GLY A 534 -16.98 -17.13 -10.34
C GLY A 534 -15.86 -16.21 -9.85
N ALA A 535 -14.80 -16.05 -10.65
CA ALA A 535 -13.70 -15.12 -10.36
C ALA A 535 -14.20 -13.66 -10.25
N ALA A 536 -15.09 -13.23 -11.16
CA ALA A 536 -15.74 -11.93 -11.11
C ALA A 536 -16.64 -11.77 -9.86
N ALA A 537 -17.39 -12.82 -9.49
CA ALA A 537 -18.25 -12.80 -8.30
C ALA A 537 -17.45 -12.67 -7.00
N MET A 538 -16.38 -13.44 -6.85
CA MET A 538 -15.50 -13.38 -5.68
C MET A 538 -14.78 -12.02 -5.59
N SER A 539 -14.30 -11.50 -6.72
CA SER A 539 -13.67 -10.17 -6.77
C SER A 539 -14.65 -9.04 -6.45
N THR A 540 -15.89 -9.13 -6.93
CA THR A 540 -16.97 -8.21 -6.56
C THR A 540 -17.28 -8.27 -5.07
N LEU A 541 -17.26 -9.46 -4.47
CA LEU A 541 -17.45 -9.64 -3.03
C LEU A 541 -16.33 -8.97 -2.22
N ILE A 542 -15.07 -9.14 -2.63
CA ILE A 542 -13.91 -8.45 -2.03
C ILE A 542 -14.10 -6.92 -2.11
N LEU A 543 -14.52 -6.40 -3.27
CA LEU A 543 -14.79 -4.98 -3.49
C LEU A 543 -15.86 -4.45 -2.54
N PHE A 544 -17.03 -5.10 -2.48
CA PHE A 544 -18.12 -4.65 -1.62
C PHE A 544 -17.80 -4.76 -0.14
N THR A 545 -17.07 -5.78 0.29
CA THR A 545 -16.66 -5.94 1.68
C THR A 545 -15.63 -4.88 2.08
N SER A 546 -14.64 -4.61 1.23
CA SER A 546 -13.65 -3.56 1.46
C SER A 546 -14.28 -2.16 1.49
N ALA A 547 -15.24 -1.91 0.59
CA ALA A 547 -16.04 -0.68 0.57
C ALA A 547 -16.92 -0.54 1.82
N GLY A 548 -17.63 -1.60 2.19
CA GLY A 548 -18.51 -1.64 3.36
C GLY A 548 -17.76 -1.36 4.65
N VAL A 549 -16.64 -2.05 4.91
CA VAL A 549 -15.81 -1.82 6.10
C VAL A 549 -15.21 -0.42 6.11
N SER A 550 -14.77 0.09 4.95
CA SER A 550 -14.25 1.46 4.86
C SER A 550 -15.31 2.51 5.17
N LEU A 551 -16.55 2.32 4.70
CA LEU A 551 -17.68 3.20 5.02
C LEU A 551 -18.06 3.12 6.50
N LEU A 552 -18.09 1.91 7.07
CA LEU A 552 -18.34 1.70 8.50
C LEU A 552 -17.29 2.40 9.37
N LEU A 553 -16.00 2.26 9.05
CA LEU A 553 -14.91 2.93 9.77
C LEU A 553 -14.94 4.45 9.57
N ALA A 554 -15.28 4.92 8.38
CA ALA A 554 -15.46 6.35 8.12
C ALA A 554 -16.66 6.95 8.86
N TRP A 555 -17.71 6.16 9.09
CA TRP A 555 -18.85 6.57 9.92
C TRP A 555 -18.49 6.54 11.41
N ALA A 556 -17.83 5.48 11.88
CA ALA A 556 -17.36 5.35 13.25
C ALA A 556 -16.39 6.47 13.63
N SER A 557 -15.47 6.85 12.73
CA SER A 557 -14.53 7.94 12.98
C SER A 557 -15.26 9.28 13.21
N ARG A 558 -16.34 9.58 12.48
CA ARG A 558 -17.16 10.79 12.71
C ARG A 558 -17.82 10.77 14.09
N GLY A 559 -18.34 9.63 14.53
CA GLY A 559 -18.96 9.49 15.85
C GLY A 559 -17.95 9.62 17.00
N VAL A 560 -16.78 9.00 16.84
CA VAL A 560 -15.66 9.06 17.78
C VAL A 560 -15.08 10.47 17.87
N LEU A 561 -14.87 11.14 16.74
CA LEU A 561 -14.41 12.53 16.68
C LEU A 561 -15.35 13.48 17.44
N ARG A 562 -16.67 13.30 17.32
CA ARG A 562 -17.66 14.09 18.08
C ARG A 562 -17.54 13.92 19.59
N ARG A 563 -17.21 12.71 20.07
CA ARG A 563 -17.09 12.43 21.52
C ARG A 563 -15.73 12.82 22.09
N TYR A 564 -14.64 12.48 21.42
CA TYR A 564 -13.28 12.64 21.96
C TYR A 564 -12.59 13.94 21.53
N GLN A 565 -13.11 14.65 20.52
CA GLN A 565 -12.57 15.93 20.06
C GLN A 565 -13.57 17.09 20.18
N ALA A 566 -14.62 16.95 21.00
CA ALA A 566 -15.56 18.05 21.29
C ALA A 566 -14.83 19.33 21.76
N TRP A 567 -13.74 19.18 22.50
CA TRP A 567 -12.89 20.27 22.97
C TRP A 567 -12.20 21.08 21.84
N ARG A 568 -12.03 20.51 20.64
CA ARG A 568 -11.48 21.23 19.47
C ARG A 568 -12.49 22.13 18.78
N GLN A 569 -13.78 21.87 18.97
CA GLN A 569 -14.86 22.62 18.32
C GLN A 569 -15.34 23.82 19.17
N GLY A 570 -14.80 23.98 20.38
CA GLY A 570 -15.26 24.95 21.38
C GLY A 570 -14.48 26.27 21.48
N ALA A 571 -13.56 26.58 20.56
CA ALA A 571 -12.94 27.92 20.51
C ALA A 571 -13.73 28.80 19.55
N PRO A 572 -14.66 29.66 20.02
CA PRO A 572 -15.13 30.77 19.20
C PRO A 572 -13.91 31.62 18.84
N ALA A 573 -13.77 31.93 17.55
CA ALA A 573 -12.91 33.03 17.14
C ALA A 573 -13.41 34.28 17.86
N GLN A 574 -12.64 34.77 18.82
CA GLN A 574 -12.75 36.15 19.30
C GLN A 574 -12.06 37.06 18.30
#